data_AF-A0A366XHW3-F1
#
_entry.id   AF-A0A366XHW3-F1
#
_cell.length_a   1.000
_cell.length_b   1.000
_cell.length_c   1.000
_cell.angle_alpha   90.00
_cell.angle_beta   90.00
_cell.angle_gamma   90.00
#
_symmetry.space_group_name_H-M   'P 1'
#
loop_
_entity.id
_entity.type
_entity.pdbx_description
1 polymer ?
#
loop_
_entity_poly.entity_id
_entity_poly.type
_entity_poly.pdbx_seq_one_letter_code
_entity_poly.pdbx_strand_id
1 'polypeptide(L)'
;MHNNDYEFSLPTTAKQILEKAAEILADTYLRGDIFTSPEKVKEYLRYKLGGLERETFAVMLLDNQNRLIEYNELFYGTIDAASIYPREVVKLALEHNAAAVIFAHNHPSGEAEPSTADKRITQRLSDALALVDIRVLDHFVIGETCVSFAERGWL
;
A
#
# COMPACT_ATOMS: atom_id res chain seq x y z
N MET A 1 -12.41 11.63 20.06
CA MET A 1 -12.99 10.43 19.43
C MET A 1 -14.41 10.79 19.04
N HIS A 2 -14.67 11.08 17.75
CA HIS A 2 -16.06 11.23 17.29
C HIS A 2 -16.66 9.83 17.23
N ASN A 3 -17.71 9.60 18.02
CA ASN A 3 -18.49 8.38 17.96
C ASN A 3 -19.38 8.51 16.71
N ASN A 4 -18.92 7.99 15.58
CA ASN A 4 -19.77 7.93 14.39
C ASN A 4 -20.67 6.69 14.52
N ASP A 5 -21.80 6.87 15.18
CA ASP A 5 -22.86 5.87 15.18
C ASP A 5 -23.53 5.85 13.79
N TYR A 6 -23.50 4.70 13.12
CA TYR A 6 -24.14 4.51 11.81
C TYR A 6 -25.40 3.66 11.98
N GLU A 7 -26.57 4.29 11.86
CA GLU A 7 -27.85 3.58 11.80
C GLU A 7 -28.28 3.36 10.35
N PHE A 8 -28.53 2.10 10.00
CA PHE A 8 -29.14 1.74 8.73
C PHE A 8 -30.65 1.58 8.93
N SER A 9 -31.43 2.51 8.39
CA SER A 9 -32.89 2.58 8.59
C SER A 9 -33.70 1.57 7.77
N LEU A 10 -33.05 0.77 6.92
CA LEU A 10 -33.66 -0.20 6.00
C LEU A 10 -32.83 -1.49 5.95
N PRO A 11 -33.39 -2.62 5.45
CA PRO A 11 -32.61 -3.83 5.19
C PRO A 11 -31.48 -3.52 4.20
N THR A 12 -30.24 -3.59 4.70
CA THR A 12 -29.03 -3.28 3.93
C THR A 12 -28.41 -4.58 3.41
N THR A 13 -28.03 -4.59 2.13
CA THR A 13 -27.32 -5.73 1.56
C THR A 13 -25.85 -5.75 2.00
N ALA A 14 -25.22 -6.94 1.99
CA ALA A 14 -23.79 -7.07 2.28
C ALA A 14 -22.92 -6.15 1.40
N LYS A 15 -23.31 -5.96 0.15
CA LYS A 15 -22.64 -5.03 -0.79
C LYS A 15 -22.67 -3.58 -0.29
N GLN A 16 -23.82 -3.10 0.17
CA GLN A 16 -23.96 -1.73 0.67
C GLN A 16 -23.18 -1.51 1.99
N ILE A 17 -23.08 -2.55 2.84
CA ILE A 17 -22.23 -2.49 4.04
C ILE A 17 -20.75 -2.37 3.65
N LEU A 18 -20.31 -3.15 2.67
CA LEU A 18 -18.94 -3.08 2.16
C LEU A 18 -18.63 -1.74 1.48
N GLU A 19 -19.57 -1.18 0.70
CA GLU A 19 -19.44 0.16 0.10
C GLU A 19 -19.36 1.25 1.18
N LYS A 20 -20.19 1.17 2.23
CA LYS A 20 -20.16 2.15 3.31
C LYS A 20 -18.89 2.03 4.16
N ALA A 21 -18.44 0.81 4.43
CA ALA A 21 -17.16 0.57 5.07
C ALA A 21 -16.02 1.16 4.21
N ALA A 22 -16.03 0.95 2.90
CA ALA A 22 -15.04 1.54 1.99
C ALA A 22 -15.05 3.08 2.03
N GLU A 23 -16.23 3.73 2.07
CA GLU A 23 -16.35 5.18 2.25
C GLU A 23 -15.78 5.67 3.59
N ILE A 24 -16.12 5.00 4.69
CA ILE A 24 -15.64 5.37 6.04
C ILE A 24 -14.13 5.22 6.12
N LEU A 25 -13.60 4.13 5.57
CA LEU A 25 -12.17 3.90 5.45
C LEU A 25 -11.57 5.03 4.60
N ALA A 26 -12.09 5.30 3.40
CA ALA A 26 -11.57 6.37 2.55
C ALA A 26 -11.53 7.74 3.26
N ASP A 27 -12.60 8.15 3.97
CA ASP A 27 -12.64 9.44 4.66
C ASP A 27 -11.70 9.48 5.89
N THR A 28 -11.49 8.32 6.55
CA THR A 28 -10.51 8.15 7.63
C THR A 28 -9.07 8.20 7.10
N TYR A 29 -8.79 7.58 5.94
CA TYR A 29 -7.46 7.47 5.33
C TYR A 29 -7.05 8.67 4.47
N LEU A 30 -7.99 9.44 3.93
CA LEU A 30 -7.72 10.64 3.11
C LEU A 30 -7.45 11.90 3.95
N ARG A 31 -7.93 11.97 5.20
CA ARG A 31 -7.84 13.19 6.04
C ARG A 31 -6.87 13.11 7.23
N GLY A 32 -6.31 11.95 7.54
CA GLY A 32 -5.48 11.75 8.74
C GLY A 32 -4.00 11.49 8.47
N ASP A 33 -3.17 11.74 9.49
CA ASP A 33 -1.74 11.36 9.60
C ASP A 33 -1.55 9.83 9.65
N ILE A 34 -2.26 9.08 8.81
CA ILE A 34 -2.30 7.63 8.90
C ILE A 34 -1.00 7.01 8.41
N PHE A 35 -0.41 7.55 7.34
CA PHE A 35 0.85 7.06 6.80
C PHE A 35 2.08 7.64 7.53
N THR A 36 1.88 8.18 8.74
CA THR A 36 2.96 8.48 9.69
C THR A 36 3.12 7.40 10.78
N SER A 37 2.24 6.38 10.82
CA SER A 37 2.35 5.24 11.74
C SER A 37 2.39 3.93 10.94
N PRO A 38 3.49 3.16 11.01
CA PRO A 38 3.60 1.87 10.35
C PRO A 38 2.44 0.93 10.66
N GLU A 39 1.95 0.91 11.90
CA GLU A 39 0.83 0.06 12.34
C GLU A 39 -0.45 0.34 11.55
N LYS A 40 -0.79 1.61 11.34
CA LYS A 40 -1.99 1.98 10.58
C LYS A 40 -1.83 1.67 9.09
N VAL A 41 -0.62 1.78 8.54
CA VAL A 41 -0.32 1.35 7.17
C VAL A 41 -0.49 -0.16 7.03
N LYS A 42 0.04 -0.94 7.98
CA LYS A 42 -0.14 -2.40 8.03
C LYS A 42 -1.62 -2.79 8.08
N GLU A 43 -2.41 -2.12 8.91
CA GLU A 43 -3.85 -2.35 9.01
C GLU A 43 -4.57 -2.07 7.68
N TYR A 44 -4.31 -0.90 7.08
CA TYR A 44 -4.86 -0.54 5.77
C TYR A 44 -4.50 -1.58 4.69
N LEU A 45 -3.22 -1.97 4.63
CA LEU A 45 -2.74 -2.91 3.62
C LEU A 45 -3.26 -4.34 3.83
N ARG A 46 -3.50 -4.77 5.08
CA ARG A 46 -4.18 -6.04 5.34
C ARG A 46 -5.59 -6.06 4.75
N TYR A 47 -6.34 -4.98 4.88
CA TYR A 47 -7.68 -4.89 4.28
C TYR A 47 -7.64 -4.89 2.75
N LYS A 48 -6.62 -4.27 2.15
CA LYS A 48 -6.51 -4.15 0.68
C LYS A 48 -5.93 -5.41 0.01
N LEU A 49 -4.90 -6.01 0.60
CA LEU A 49 -4.09 -7.05 -0.03
C LEU A 49 -4.22 -8.42 0.64
N GLY A 50 -4.59 -8.48 1.93
CA GLY A 50 -4.53 -9.73 2.72
C GLY A 50 -5.49 -10.83 2.26
N GLY A 51 -6.58 -10.48 1.59
CA GLY A 51 -7.57 -11.43 1.07
C GLY A 51 -7.34 -11.86 -0.38
N LEU A 52 -6.28 -11.39 -1.05
CA LEU A 52 -6.05 -11.67 -2.45
C LEU A 52 -5.41 -13.06 -2.64
N GLU A 53 -6.02 -13.89 -3.49
CA GLU A 53 -5.55 -15.25 -3.80
C GLU A 53 -4.29 -15.27 -4.68
N ARG A 54 -3.93 -14.13 -5.26
CA ARG A 54 -2.74 -13.94 -6.08
C ARG A 54 -1.87 -12.85 -5.48
N GLU A 55 -0.58 -13.03 -5.64
CA GLU A 55 0.41 -12.02 -5.29
C GLU A 55 0.16 -10.76 -6.15
N THR A 56 0.07 -9.63 -5.46
CA THR A 56 -0.29 -8.34 -6.03
C THR A 56 0.67 -7.29 -5.50
N PHE A 57 1.43 -6.65 -6.38
CA PHE A 57 2.33 -5.55 -6.01
C PHE A 57 1.59 -4.22 -6.16
N ALA A 58 1.63 -3.40 -5.13
CA ALA A 58 0.95 -2.12 -5.06
C ALA A 58 1.91 -0.99 -4.67
N VAL A 59 1.54 0.23 -5.06
CA VAL A 59 2.21 1.46 -4.69
C VAL A 59 1.19 2.44 -4.10
N MET A 60 1.57 3.03 -2.97
CA MET A 60 0.87 4.14 -2.34
C MET A 60 1.61 5.42 -2.70
N LEU A 61 0.93 6.37 -3.32
CA LEU A 61 1.48 7.67 -3.71
C LEU A 61 1.16 8.68 -2.62
N LEU A 62 2.17 9.37 -2.10
CA LEU A 62 2.03 10.26 -0.94
C LEU A 62 2.44 11.70 -1.27
N ASP A 63 1.77 12.66 -0.64
CA ASP A 63 2.16 14.07 -0.69
C ASP A 63 3.33 14.40 0.27
N ASN A 64 3.75 15.66 0.31
CA ASN A 64 4.85 16.13 1.19
C ASN A 64 4.56 16.00 2.70
N GLN A 65 3.29 15.85 3.08
CA GLN A 65 2.84 15.62 4.46
C GLN A 65 2.59 14.13 4.73
N ASN A 66 3.05 13.25 3.83
CA ASN A 66 2.82 11.81 3.87
C ASN A 66 1.32 11.45 3.89
N ARG A 67 0.46 12.23 3.21
CA ARG A 67 -0.96 11.88 3.02
C ARG A 67 -1.12 11.09 1.74
N LEU A 68 -2.00 10.08 1.74
CA LEU A 68 -2.28 9.29 0.56
C LEU A 68 -2.98 10.13 -0.50
N ILE A 69 -2.34 10.22 -1.66
CA ILE A 69 -2.90 10.78 -2.89
C ILE A 69 -3.70 9.68 -3.59
N GLU A 70 -3.05 8.53 -3.83
CA GLU A 70 -3.62 7.45 -4.64
C GLU A 70 -3.02 6.09 -4.24
N TYR A 71 -3.79 5.02 -4.35
CA TYR A 71 -3.34 3.63 -4.19
C TYR A 71 -3.49 2.90 -5.52
N ASN A 72 -2.39 2.34 -6.05
CA ASN A 72 -2.39 1.62 -7.33
C ASN A 72 -1.88 0.20 -7.17
N GLU A 73 -2.64 -0.77 -7.65
CA GLU A 73 -2.20 -2.16 -7.86
C GLU A 73 -1.53 -2.23 -9.24
N LEU A 74 -0.23 -2.51 -9.28
CA LEU A 74 0.57 -2.47 -10.50
C LEU A 74 0.62 -3.82 -11.22
N PHE A 75 0.53 -4.93 -10.47
CA PHE A 75 0.71 -6.28 -11.04
C PHE A 75 -0.13 -7.32 -10.34
N TYR A 76 -0.50 -8.36 -11.09
CA TYR A 76 -1.20 -9.55 -10.62
C TYR A 76 -0.48 -10.81 -11.11
N GLY A 77 0.07 -11.62 -10.20
CA GLY A 77 0.83 -12.84 -10.52
C GLY A 77 2.08 -12.98 -9.65
N THR A 78 2.81 -14.09 -9.79
CA THR A 78 4.10 -14.27 -9.08
C THR A 78 5.00 -13.08 -9.38
N ILE A 79 5.54 -12.42 -8.34
CA ILE A 79 6.54 -11.36 -8.48
C ILE A 79 7.84 -12.01 -8.94
N ASP A 80 7.86 -12.37 -10.22
CA ASP A 80 9.12 -12.49 -10.91
C ASP A 80 9.60 -11.05 -11.12
N ALA A 81 10.76 -10.71 -10.56
CA ALA A 81 11.32 -9.35 -10.53
C ALA A 81 11.45 -8.69 -11.92
N ALA A 82 11.20 -9.44 -12.99
CA ALA A 82 11.15 -9.01 -14.37
C ALA A 82 9.90 -8.18 -14.73
N SER A 83 8.81 -8.25 -13.94
CA SER A 83 7.52 -7.65 -14.32
C SER A 83 7.39 -6.17 -13.95
N ILE A 84 8.02 -5.72 -12.85
CA ILE A 84 7.90 -4.34 -12.39
C ILE A 84 8.97 -3.46 -13.05
N TYR A 85 8.55 -2.56 -13.92
CA TYR A 85 9.43 -1.62 -14.63
C TYR A 85 9.54 -0.29 -13.88
N PRO A 86 10.76 0.12 -13.44
CA PRO A 86 10.94 1.38 -12.72
C PRO A 86 10.40 2.60 -13.46
N ARG A 87 10.49 2.62 -14.80
CA ARG A 87 9.97 3.73 -15.62
C ARG A 87 8.46 3.94 -15.46
N GLU A 88 7.67 2.86 -15.28
CA GLU A 88 6.22 2.96 -15.13
C GLU A 88 5.87 3.49 -13.73
N VAL A 89 6.62 3.05 -12.71
CA VAL A 89 6.48 3.54 -11.33
C VAL A 89 6.86 5.02 -11.24
N VAL A 90 7.99 5.42 -11.86
CA VAL A 90 8.43 6.82 -11.93
C VAL A 90 7.40 7.68 -12.66
N LYS A 91 6.91 7.23 -13.82
CA LYS A 91 5.86 7.94 -14.57
C LYS A 91 4.60 8.14 -13.72
N LEU A 92 4.13 7.07 -13.07
CA LEU A 92 2.94 7.12 -12.22
C LEU A 92 3.11 8.09 -11.06
N ALA A 93 4.26 8.06 -10.38
CA ALA A 93 4.54 8.92 -9.24
C ALA A 93 4.61 10.41 -9.66
N LEU A 94 5.25 10.71 -10.81
CA LEU A 94 5.30 12.06 -11.36
C LEU A 94 3.92 12.56 -11.83
N GLU A 95 3.12 11.70 -12.45
CA GLU A 95 1.76 12.02 -12.91
C GLU A 95 0.85 12.47 -11.75
N HIS A 96 1.04 11.89 -10.57
CA HIS A 96 0.28 12.22 -9.36
C HIS A 96 0.97 13.28 -8.48
N ASN A 97 2.11 13.83 -8.90
CA ASN A 97 2.93 14.75 -8.11
C ASN A 97 3.28 14.18 -6.71
N ALA A 98 3.56 12.88 -6.64
CA ALA A 98 3.92 12.22 -5.40
C ALA A 98 5.29 12.71 -4.91
N ALA A 99 5.38 13.08 -3.64
CA ALA A 99 6.64 13.41 -2.97
C ALA A 99 7.30 12.20 -2.31
N ALA A 100 6.51 11.15 -2.06
CA ALA A 100 7.00 9.90 -1.52
C ALA A 100 6.09 8.73 -1.93
N VAL A 101 6.59 7.51 -1.77
CA VAL A 101 5.83 6.28 -2.00
C VAL A 101 6.03 5.26 -0.89
N ILE A 102 5.04 4.38 -0.72
CA ILE A 102 5.16 3.13 0.04
C ILE A 102 4.85 1.98 -0.91
N PHE A 103 5.69 0.96 -0.94
CA PHE A 103 5.41 -0.26 -1.69
C PHE A 103 4.73 -1.30 -0.80
N ALA A 104 3.94 -2.18 -1.41
CA ALA A 104 3.38 -3.33 -0.71
C ALA A 104 3.16 -4.51 -1.65
N HIS A 105 3.26 -5.73 -1.14
CA HIS A 105 2.71 -6.90 -1.81
C HIS A 105 2.23 -7.95 -0.82
N ASN A 106 1.29 -8.81 -1.25
CA ASN A 106 0.87 -9.97 -0.45
C ASN A 106 1.53 -11.27 -0.90
N HIS A 107 1.82 -12.14 0.05
CA HIS A 107 2.10 -13.54 -0.20
C HIS A 107 0.85 -14.37 0.11
N PRO A 108 0.15 -14.95 -0.91
CA PRO A 108 -1.02 -15.79 -0.68
C PRO A 108 -0.74 -17.03 0.17
N SER A 109 0.53 -17.45 0.29
CA SER A 109 0.96 -18.52 1.19
C SER A 109 0.79 -18.18 2.66
N GLY A 110 0.64 -16.90 3.02
CA GLY A 110 0.57 -16.41 4.39
C GLY A 110 1.93 -16.12 5.03
N GLU A 111 3.05 -16.55 4.42
CA GLU A 111 4.39 -16.26 4.94
C GLU A 111 4.83 -14.84 4.56
N ALA A 112 5.00 -13.96 5.54
CA ALA A 112 5.39 -12.56 5.28
C ALA A 112 6.90 -12.33 5.13
N GLU A 113 7.72 -13.38 5.13
CA GLU A 113 9.17 -13.24 5.01
C GLU A 113 9.54 -12.81 3.58
N PRO A 114 10.21 -11.65 3.39
CA PRO A 114 10.50 -11.15 2.05
C PRO A 114 11.61 -11.96 1.37
N SER A 115 11.43 -12.26 0.09
CA SER A 115 12.42 -12.94 -0.74
C SER A 115 13.58 -12.02 -1.14
N THR A 116 14.64 -12.62 -1.71
CA THR A 116 15.72 -11.85 -2.35
C THR A 116 15.24 -11.05 -3.55
N ALA A 117 14.19 -11.52 -4.24
CA ALA A 117 13.60 -10.79 -5.36
C ALA A 117 12.94 -9.49 -4.88
N ASP A 118 12.26 -9.53 -3.73
CA ASP A 118 11.61 -8.36 -3.12
C ASP A 118 12.63 -7.30 -2.74
N LYS A 119 13.75 -7.70 -2.12
CA LYS A 119 14.86 -6.79 -1.82
C LYS A 119 15.43 -6.13 -3.06
N ARG A 120 15.67 -6.91 -4.12
CA ARG A 120 16.24 -6.40 -5.36
C ARG A 120 15.30 -5.42 -6.07
N ILE A 121 14.01 -5.72 -6.17
CA ILE A 121 13.07 -4.81 -6.83
C ILE A 121 12.88 -3.53 -6.01
N THR A 122 12.81 -3.65 -4.68
CA THR A 122 12.73 -2.49 -3.78
C THR A 122 13.89 -1.54 -3.98
N GLN A 123 15.13 -2.07 -3.97
CA GLN A 123 16.33 -1.26 -4.19
C GLN A 123 16.29 -0.59 -5.56
N ARG A 124 15.98 -1.34 -6.61
CA ARG A 124 15.92 -0.82 -7.98
C ARG A 124 14.89 0.29 -8.15
N LEU A 125 13.74 0.18 -7.48
CA LEU A 125 12.72 1.23 -7.49
C LEU A 125 13.13 2.45 -6.66
N SER A 126 13.75 2.22 -5.49
CA SER A 126 14.28 3.29 -4.64
C SER A 126 15.33 4.12 -5.38
N ASP A 127 16.30 3.46 -6.02
CA ASP A 127 17.35 4.13 -6.81
C ASP A 127 16.74 4.96 -7.95
N ALA A 128 15.73 4.44 -8.65
CA ALA A 128 15.09 5.13 -9.77
C ALA A 128 14.26 6.35 -9.33
N LEU A 129 13.53 6.24 -8.22
CA LEU A 129 12.71 7.33 -7.68
C LEU A 129 13.57 8.43 -7.05
N ALA A 130 14.70 8.07 -6.45
CA ALA A 130 15.66 9.02 -5.90
C ALA A 130 16.23 9.97 -6.96
N LEU A 131 16.34 9.54 -8.23
CA LEU A 131 16.80 10.40 -9.34
C LEU A 131 15.83 11.55 -9.68
N VAL A 132 14.59 11.47 -9.20
CA VAL A 132 13.54 12.48 -9.41
C VAL A 132 12.99 13.02 -8.08
N ASP A 133 13.78 12.93 -7.01
CA ASP A 133 13.49 13.45 -5.67
C ASP A 133 12.22 12.87 -5.01
N ILE A 134 11.84 11.63 -5.36
CA ILE A 134 10.71 10.92 -4.74
C ILE A 134 11.25 9.89 -3.75
N ARG A 135 10.83 10.00 -2.50
CA ARG A 135 11.30 9.15 -1.40
C ARG A 135 10.54 7.82 -1.36
N VAL A 136 11.22 6.71 -1.11
CA VAL A 136 10.56 5.45 -0.71
C VAL A 136 10.56 5.38 0.81
N LEU A 137 9.38 5.46 1.44
CA LEU A 137 9.30 5.48 2.90
C LEU A 137 9.33 4.08 3.51
N ASP A 138 8.73 3.10 2.82
CA ASP A 138 8.71 1.72 3.28
C ASP A 138 8.35 0.75 2.14
N HIS A 139 8.51 -0.54 2.41
CA HIS A 139 7.94 -1.64 1.67
C HIS A 139 7.35 -2.67 2.63
N PHE A 140 6.05 -2.93 2.52
CA PHE A 140 5.34 -3.92 3.32
C PHE A 140 5.13 -5.25 2.60
N VAL A 141 5.37 -6.36 3.30
CA VAL A 141 4.98 -7.71 2.85
C VAL A 141 3.83 -8.20 3.71
N ILE A 142 2.72 -8.56 3.07
CA ILE A 142 1.45 -8.92 3.71
C ILE A 142 1.25 -10.44 3.62
N GLY A 143 1.37 -11.12 4.76
CA GLY A 143 0.93 -12.50 4.94
C GLY A 143 -0.07 -12.58 6.11
N GLU A 144 -0.04 -13.67 6.88
CA GLU A 144 -0.75 -13.74 8.18
C GLU A 144 -0.23 -12.67 9.14
N THR A 145 1.08 -12.40 9.06
CA THR A 145 1.75 -11.27 9.71
C THR A 145 2.12 -10.22 8.66
N CYS A 146 2.60 -9.05 9.10
CA CYS A 146 3.04 -8.02 8.18
C CYS A 146 4.46 -7.58 8.53
N VAL A 147 5.32 -7.52 7.51
CA VAL A 147 6.73 -7.14 7.63
C VAL A 147 6.94 -5.80 6.95
N SER A 148 7.63 -4.88 7.63
CA SER A 148 8.14 -3.62 7.07
C SER A 148 9.63 -3.74 6.77
N PHE A 149 10.05 -3.22 5.62
CA PHE A 149 11.46 -3.12 5.27
C PHE A 149 12.17 -2.04 6.07
N ALA A 150 11.50 -0.90 6.31
CA ALA A 150 12.05 0.20 7.10
C ALA A 150 12.29 -0.23 8.57
N GLU A 151 11.34 -0.94 9.19
CA GLU A 151 11.50 -1.49 10.55
C GLU A 151 12.65 -2.51 10.64
N ARG A 152 12.97 -3.19 9.54
CA ARG A 152 14.11 -4.12 9.43
C ARG A 152 15.43 -3.43 9.09
N GLY A 153 15.43 -2.11 8.83
CA GLY A 153 16.62 -1.36 8.40
C GLY A 153 17.13 -1.74 7.01
N TRP A 154 16.23 -2.15 6.11
CA TRP A 154 16.56 -2.54 4.73
C TRP A 154 16.33 -1.44 3.71
N LEU A 155 15.89 -0.26 4.16
CA LEU A 155 15.68 0.97 3.40
C LEU A 155 16.43 2.12 4.10
#